data_AF-A0A645G2M5-F1
#
_entry.id   AF-A0A645G2M5-F1
#
_cell.length_a   1.000
_cell.length_b   1.000
_cell.length_c   1.000
_cell.angle_alpha   90.00
_cell.angle_beta   90.00
_cell.angle_gamma   90.00
#
_symmetry.space_group_name_H-M   'P 1'
#
loop_
_entity.id
_entity.type
_entity.pdbx_description
1 polymer ?
#
loop_
_entity_poly.entity_id
_entity_poly.type
_entity_poly.pdbx_seq_one_letter_code
_entity_poly.pdbx_strand_id
1 'polypeptide(L)'
;MLTLWYREYLEEDDLHKKSRLQKGYTAEQKAAAIKYYQEHGRGLARTVKALGVEVRFEREGISSMDGSAEMAFSMLAVAAQEESRSISENMKWLLRKHAEQGIRHLGSNRILGYNEVDGVLVPNQDAWIVRVIFEDYATGLYPIEIHRHLMDLGAANSTTKRIPGSGNMRKVLSNEVYVGDRMIQKGPVRDLITKQPDFSKPYTSYYLTDDHKPNRGPAVVRAGESTPWVG
;
A
#
# COMPACT_ATOMS: atom_id res chain seq x y z
N MET A 1 17.25 -23.88 -16.92
CA MET A 1 16.29 -24.19 -18.00
C MET A 1 16.10 -22.95 -18.86
N LEU A 2 16.62 -22.95 -20.09
CA LEU A 2 16.33 -21.86 -21.04
C LEU A 2 14.90 -22.05 -21.56
N THR A 3 14.10 -20.98 -21.48
CA THR A 3 12.71 -20.91 -21.92
C THR A 3 12.56 -21.19 -23.41
N LEU A 4 11.47 -21.89 -23.79
CA LEU A 4 11.15 -22.41 -25.13
C LEU A 4 11.47 -21.45 -26.29
N TRP A 5 11.16 -20.15 -26.15
CA TRP A 5 11.40 -19.14 -27.20
C TRP A 5 12.88 -19.00 -27.64
N TYR A 6 13.84 -19.29 -26.75
CA TYR A 6 15.27 -19.19 -27.07
C TYR A 6 15.78 -20.41 -27.85
N ARG A 7 15.09 -21.56 -27.73
CA ARG A 7 15.40 -22.75 -28.55
C ARG A 7 14.84 -22.59 -29.95
N GLU A 8 13.62 -22.08 -30.08
CA GLU A 8 13.00 -21.76 -31.38
C GLU A 8 13.80 -20.71 -32.16
N TYR A 9 14.34 -19.68 -31.48
CA TYR A 9 15.22 -18.69 -32.12
C TYR A 9 16.49 -19.28 -32.75
N LEU A 10 17.11 -20.28 -32.11
CA LEU A 10 18.34 -20.91 -32.62
C LEU A 10 18.08 -21.84 -33.81
N GLU A 11 16.83 -22.29 -34.01
CA GLU A 11 16.45 -23.16 -35.13
C GLU A 11 15.97 -22.38 -36.35
N GLU A 12 15.23 -21.29 -36.16
CA GLU A 12 14.59 -20.55 -37.27
C GLU A 12 15.32 -19.24 -37.67
N ASP A 13 16.31 -18.77 -36.90
CA ASP A 13 17.05 -17.50 -37.08
C ASP A 13 16.15 -16.25 -37.31
N ASP A 14 14.88 -16.30 -36.88
CA ASP A 14 13.92 -15.19 -36.99
C ASP A 14 13.37 -14.82 -35.61
N LEU A 15 13.68 -13.61 -35.14
CA LEU A 15 13.00 -13.03 -33.98
C LEU A 15 11.61 -12.59 -34.45
N HIS A 16 10.54 -13.22 -33.94
CA HIS A 16 9.13 -12.87 -34.19
C HIS A 16 8.96 -11.44 -34.70
N LYS A 17 8.51 -11.30 -35.96
CA LYS A 17 8.30 -10.01 -36.63
C LYS A 17 7.70 -9.01 -35.64
N LYS A 18 8.48 -7.99 -35.27
CA LYS A 18 8.00 -6.86 -34.46
C LYS A 18 6.65 -6.44 -35.01
N SER A 19 5.60 -6.54 -34.19
CA SER A 19 4.31 -5.92 -34.49
C SER A 19 4.62 -4.50 -34.94
N ARG A 20 4.27 -4.15 -36.19
CA ARG A 20 4.38 -2.78 -36.68
C ARG A 20 3.58 -1.93 -35.70
N LEU A 21 4.25 -1.16 -34.85
CA LEU A 21 3.60 -0.11 -34.05
C LEU A 21 2.79 0.73 -35.04
N GLN A 22 1.47 0.62 -34.99
CA GLN A 22 0.60 1.52 -35.75
C GLN A 22 0.99 2.96 -35.41
N LYS A 23 0.99 3.84 -36.41
CA LYS A 23 1.23 5.28 -36.21
C LYS A 23 0.35 5.75 -35.05
N GLY A 24 0.96 6.32 -34.01
CA GLY A 24 0.23 6.79 -32.84
C GLY A 24 -0.86 7.80 -33.23
N TYR A 25 -1.97 7.79 -32.49
CA TYR A 25 -3.12 8.67 -32.71
C TYR A 25 -2.73 10.15 -32.83
N THR A 26 -3.36 10.87 -33.76
CA THR A 26 -3.18 12.31 -33.94
C THR A 26 -3.68 13.09 -32.72
N ALA A 27 -3.22 14.33 -32.55
CA ALA A 27 -3.66 15.18 -31.43
C ALA A 27 -5.19 15.41 -31.45
N GLU A 28 -5.78 15.56 -32.63
CA GLU A 28 -7.23 15.69 -32.81
C GLU A 28 -7.99 14.42 -32.43
N GLN A 29 -7.49 13.23 -32.82
CA GLN A 29 -8.09 11.96 -32.41
C GLN A 29 -8.06 11.77 -30.90
N LYS A 30 -6.95 12.15 -30.24
CA LYS A 30 -6.83 12.11 -28.78
C LYS A 30 -7.80 13.10 -28.11
N ALA A 31 -7.92 14.31 -28.63
CA ALA A 31 -8.85 15.32 -28.10
C ALA A 31 -10.31 14.89 -28.25
N ALA A 32 -10.68 14.32 -29.40
CA ALA A 32 -12.01 13.77 -29.64
C ALA A 32 -12.33 12.61 -28.70
N ALA A 33 -11.36 11.71 -28.48
CA ALA A 33 -11.49 10.60 -27.53
C ALA A 33 -11.71 11.08 -26.09
N ILE A 34 -10.93 12.07 -25.64
CA ILE A 34 -11.05 12.66 -24.31
C ILE A 34 -12.41 13.33 -24.14
N LYS A 35 -12.86 14.12 -25.12
CA LYS A 35 -14.16 14.80 -25.10
C LYS A 35 -15.31 13.80 -25.01
N TYR A 36 -15.30 12.77 -25.86
CA TYR A 36 -16.33 11.74 -25.86
C TYR A 36 -16.37 10.97 -24.52
N TYR A 37 -15.20 10.62 -23.97
CA TYR A 37 -15.09 9.94 -22.67
C TYR A 37 -15.65 10.78 -21.52
N GLN A 38 -15.47 12.10 -21.57
CA GLN A 38 -16.02 13.04 -20.58
C GLN A 38 -17.54 13.22 -20.70
N GLU A 39 -18.07 13.28 -21.93
CA GLU A 39 -19.50 13.48 -22.18
C GLU A 39 -20.36 12.21 -22.00
N HIS A 40 -19.86 11.03 -22.42
CA HIS A 40 -20.64 9.80 -22.53
C HIS A 40 -20.26 8.70 -21.52
N GLY A 41 -19.25 8.95 -20.67
CA GLY A 41 -18.93 8.11 -19.51
C GLY A 41 -17.78 7.12 -19.68
N ARG A 42 -17.29 6.60 -18.54
CA ARG A 42 -15.99 5.93 -18.31
C ARG A 42 -15.80 4.54 -18.92
N GLY A 43 -16.41 4.24 -20.07
CA GLY A 43 -16.26 2.96 -20.76
C GLY A 43 -15.21 3.05 -21.87
N LEU A 44 -14.02 2.45 -21.68
CA LEU A 44 -12.99 2.39 -22.71
C LEU A 44 -13.53 1.74 -24.00
N ALA A 45 -14.26 0.63 -23.88
CA ALA A 45 -14.88 -0.05 -25.02
C ALA A 45 -15.89 0.83 -25.78
N ARG A 46 -16.71 1.64 -25.08
CA ARG A 46 -17.64 2.59 -25.72
C ARG A 46 -16.90 3.71 -26.44
N THR A 47 -15.85 4.24 -25.81
CA THR A 47 -15.06 5.33 -26.37
C THR A 47 -14.34 4.89 -27.64
N VAL A 48 -13.74 3.70 -27.60
CA VAL A 48 -13.01 3.11 -28.73
C VAL A 48 -13.97 2.73 -29.86
N LYS A 49 -15.17 2.20 -29.54
CA LYS A 49 -16.27 1.97 -30.49
C LYS A 49 -16.70 3.26 -31.20
N ALA A 50 -16.91 4.34 -30.46
CA ALA A 50 -17.31 5.64 -31.02
C ALA A 50 -16.25 6.26 -31.94
N LEU A 51 -14.98 5.88 -31.75
CA LEU A 51 -13.86 6.25 -32.62
C LEU A 51 -13.70 5.31 -33.83
N GLY A 52 -14.63 4.36 -34.02
CA GLY A 52 -14.61 3.40 -35.13
C GLY A 52 -13.62 2.25 -34.96
N VAL A 53 -13.09 2.05 -33.74
CA VAL A 53 -12.11 1.00 -33.45
C VAL A 53 -12.81 -0.16 -32.74
N GLU A 54 -12.62 -1.36 -33.27
CA GLU A 54 -13.20 -2.60 -32.73
C GLU A 54 -12.32 -3.17 -31.60
N VAL A 55 -12.91 -3.42 -30.45
CA VAL A 55 -12.34 -4.26 -29.39
C VAL A 55 -12.95 -5.65 -29.49
N ARG A 56 -12.12 -6.68 -29.69
CA ARG A 56 -12.53 -8.09 -29.65
C ARG A 56 -12.00 -8.78 -28.41
N PHE A 57 -12.87 -9.52 -27.74
CA PHE A 57 -12.52 -10.39 -26.62
C PHE A 57 -12.47 -11.82 -27.16
N GLU A 58 -11.27 -12.35 -27.37
CA GLU A 58 -11.06 -13.64 -28.04
C GLU A 58 -11.66 -14.82 -27.27
N ARG A 59 -11.54 -14.81 -25.94
CA ARG A 59 -12.01 -15.90 -25.09
C ARG A 59 -13.54 -15.96 -25.01
N GLU A 60 -14.19 -14.80 -25.01
CA GLU A 60 -15.63 -14.64 -24.88
C GLU A 60 -16.34 -14.59 -26.23
N GLY A 61 -15.59 -14.43 -27.34
CA GLY A 61 -16.13 -14.34 -28.70
C GLY A 61 -16.96 -13.08 -28.94
N ILE A 62 -16.73 -12.00 -28.18
CA ILE A 62 -17.54 -10.77 -28.23
C ILE A 62 -16.80 -9.67 -28.98
N SER A 63 -17.47 -9.03 -29.95
CA SER A 63 -17.01 -7.77 -30.56
C SER A 63 -17.74 -6.57 -29.97
N SER A 64 -17.01 -5.49 -29.66
CA SER A 64 -17.61 -4.21 -29.27
C SER A 64 -18.56 -3.60 -30.31
N MET A 65 -18.47 -4.02 -31.57
CA MET A 65 -19.33 -3.55 -32.65
C MET A 65 -20.70 -4.26 -32.68
N ASP A 66 -20.84 -5.41 -32.02
CA ASP A 66 -22.10 -6.15 -31.98
C ASP A 66 -23.16 -5.43 -31.15
N GLY A 67 -24.42 -5.51 -31.56
CA GLY A 67 -25.55 -4.88 -30.86
C GLY A 67 -25.80 -5.46 -29.47
N SER A 68 -25.49 -6.74 -29.24
CA SER A 68 -25.63 -7.42 -27.94
C SER A 68 -24.45 -7.20 -27.00
N ALA A 69 -23.31 -6.71 -27.50
CA ALA A 69 -22.09 -6.58 -26.72
C ALA A 69 -22.22 -5.53 -25.61
N GLU A 70 -23.02 -4.48 -25.82
CA GLU A 70 -23.21 -3.44 -24.81
C GLU A 70 -23.94 -3.94 -23.57
N MET A 71 -24.93 -4.82 -23.75
CA MET A 71 -25.62 -5.49 -22.66
C MET A 71 -24.68 -6.45 -21.93
N ALA A 72 -23.89 -7.23 -22.68
CA ALA A 72 -22.90 -8.14 -22.11
C ALA A 72 -21.84 -7.39 -21.28
N PHE A 73 -21.29 -6.27 -21.80
CA PHE A 73 -20.32 -5.45 -21.05
C PHE A 73 -20.93 -4.82 -19.80
N SER A 74 -22.19 -4.38 -19.87
CA SER A 74 -22.86 -3.80 -18.71
C SER A 74 -23.07 -4.85 -17.63
N MET A 75 -23.48 -6.07 -17.99
CA MET A 75 -23.59 -7.20 -17.06
C MET A 75 -22.24 -7.58 -16.45
N LEU A 76 -21.18 -7.68 -17.26
CA LEU A 76 -19.83 -7.96 -16.78
C LEU A 76 -19.30 -6.88 -15.84
N ALA A 77 -19.57 -5.61 -16.14
CA ALA A 77 -19.19 -4.50 -15.27
C ALA A 77 -19.91 -4.56 -13.92
N VAL A 78 -21.22 -4.87 -13.91
CA VAL A 78 -21.98 -5.06 -12.68
C VAL A 78 -21.46 -6.25 -11.88
N ALA A 79 -21.20 -7.40 -12.54
CA ALA A 79 -20.63 -8.58 -11.90
C ALA A 79 -19.26 -8.29 -11.29
N ALA A 80 -18.36 -7.65 -12.03
CA ALA A 80 -17.04 -7.27 -11.54
C ALA A 80 -17.10 -6.24 -10.41
N GLN A 81 -18.06 -5.31 -10.44
CA GLN A 81 -18.28 -4.35 -9.36
C GLN A 81 -18.77 -5.05 -8.09
N GLU A 82 -19.69 -6.00 -8.22
CA GLU A 82 -20.22 -6.77 -7.09
C GLU A 82 -19.15 -7.69 -6.50
N GLU A 83 -18.35 -8.35 -7.34
CA GLU A 83 -17.20 -9.15 -6.91
C GLU A 83 -16.17 -8.28 -6.18
N SER A 84 -15.86 -7.10 -6.71
CA SER A 84 -14.94 -6.15 -6.07
C SER A 84 -15.45 -5.68 -4.70
N ARG A 85 -16.76 -5.45 -4.58
CA ARG A 85 -17.41 -5.11 -3.30
C ARG A 85 -17.34 -6.27 -2.31
N SER A 86 -17.72 -7.46 -2.74
CA SER A 86 -17.69 -8.68 -1.94
C SER A 86 -16.28 -8.98 -1.40
N ILE A 87 -15.25 -8.92 -2.26
CA ILE A 87 -13.85 -9.07 -1.83
C ILE A 87 -13.47 -8.00 -0.78
N SER A 88 -13.86 -6.75 -1.01
CA SER A 88 -13.57 -5.66 -0.08
C SER A 88 -14.24 -5.86 1.28
N GLU A 89 -15.49 -6.31 1.30
CA GLU A 89 -16.24 -6.60 2.52
C GLU A 89 -15.65 -7.79 3.28
N ASN A 90 -15.31 -8.87 2.58
CA ASN A 90 -14.65 -10.03 3.17
C ASN A 90 -13.30 -9.65 3.80
N MET A 91 -12.50 -8.80 3.13
CA MET A 91 -11.25 -8.29 3.68
C MET A 91 -11.46 -7.41 4.92
N LYS A 92 -12.49 -6.55 4.92
CA LYS A 92 -12.84 -5.74 6.10
C LYS A 92 -13.27 -6.60 7.28
N TRP A 93 -14.07 -7.62 7.02
CA TRP A 93 -14.50 -8.59 8.03
C TRP A 93 -13.32 -9.37 8.60
N LEU A 94 -12.42 -9.86 7.74
CA LEU A 94 -11.20 -10.57 8.15
C LEU A 94 -10.30 -9.68 9.02
N LEU A 95 -10.07 -8.44 8.61
CA LEU A 95 -9.27 -7.49 9.38
C LEU A 95 -9.88 -7.21 10.75
N ARG A 96 -11.21 -7.11 10.83
CA ARG A 96 -11.93 -6.94 12.11
C ARG A 96 -11.77 -8.17 13.00
N LYS A 97 -11.88 -9.38 12.44
CA LYS A 97 -11.70 -10.64 13.16
C LYS A 97 -10.28 -10.79 13.71
N HIS A 98 -9.27 -10.46 12.90
CA HIS A 98 -7.89 -10.42 13.38
C HIS A 98 -7.70 -9.38 14.49
N ALA A 99 -8.31 -8.20 14.34
CA ALA A 99 -8.22 -7.17 15.37
C ALA A 99 -8.84 -7.62 16.70
N GLU A 100 -10.00 -8.28 16.67
CA GLU A 100 -10.66 -8.90 17.83
C GLU A 100 -9.76 -9.97 18.50
N GLN A 101 -8.95 -10.68 17.72
CA GLN A 101 -8.00 -11.68 18.21
C GLN A 101 -6.64 -11.09 18.64
N GLY A 102 -6.45 -9.78 18.54
CA GLY A 102 -5.17 -9.14 18.81
C GLY A 102 -4.11 -9.36 17.72
N ILE A 103 -4.49 -9.87 16.56
CA ILE A 103 -3.57 -10.15 15.45
C ILE A 103 -3.56 -8.95 14.52
N ARG A 104 -2.37 -8.41 14.21
CA ARG A 104 -2.22 -7.41 13.16
C ARG A 104 -0.89 -7.51 12.46
N HIS A 105 -0.96 -7.85 11.18
CA HIS A 105 0.17 -7.79 10.27
C HIS A 105 0.43 -6.35 9.83
N LEU A 106 1.71 -5.95 9.79
CA LEU A 106 2.14 -4.66 9.26
C LEU A 106 2.05 -4.61 7.73
N GLY A 107 2.08 -5.78 7.07
CA GLY A 107 2.05 -5.88 5.62
C GLY A 107 3.28 -5.23 5.00
N SER A 108 3.09 -4.20 4.17
CA SER A 108 4.20 -3.43 3.58
C SER A 108 4.72 -2.31 4.47
N ASN A 109 4.04 -1.97 5.56
CA ASN A 109 4.55 -1.00 6.52
C ASN A 109 5.74 -1.62 7.27
N ARG A 110 6.77 -0.81 7.50
CA ARG A 110 7.96 -1.21 8.25
C ARG A 110 8.15 -0.30 9.44
N ILE A 111 8.59 -0.88 10.55
CA ILE A 111 8.92 -0.15 11.76
C ILE A 111 10.45 -0.18 11.90
N LEU A 112 11.06 0.99 12.12
CA LEU A 112 12.50 1.09 12.28
C LEU A 112 12.95 0.20 13.45
N GLY A 113 14.02 -0.57 13.28
CA GLY A 113 14.54 -1.42 14.35
C GLY A 113 13.74 -2.70 14.61
N TYR A 114 12.71 -3.02 13.82
CA TYR A 114 11.92 -4.24 13.95
C TYR A 114 11.70 -4.96 12.62
N ASN A 115 11.67 -6.28 12.68
CA ASN A 115 11.10 -7.15 11.65
C ASN A 115 9.82 -7.80 12.19
N GLU A 116 8.87 -8.10 11.32
CA GLU A 116 7.73 -8.95 11.68
C GLU A 116 8.06 -10.39 11.29
N VAL A 117 7.98 -11.30 12.26
CA VAL A 117 8.11 -12.74 12.07
C VAL A 117 6.84 -13.36 12.65
N ASP A 118 6.03 -13.99 11.78
CA ASP A 118 4.76 -14.64 12.15
C ASP A 118 3.79 -13.74 12.94
N GLY A 119 3.74 -12.44 12.63
CA GLY A 119 2.87 -11.46 13.32
C GLY A 119 3.50 -10.79 14.54
N VAL A 120 4.65 -11.27 15.01
CA VAL A 120 5.36 -10.76 16.19
C VAL A 120 6.51 -9.85 15.77
N LEU A 121 6.68 -8.73 16.45
CA LEU A 121 7.77 -7.80 16.19
C LEU A 121 9.04 -8.22 16.92
N VAL A 122 10.09 -8.48 16.16
CA VAL A 122 11.39 -8.90 16.66
C VAL A 122 12.42 -7.80 16.34
N PRO A 123 13.17 -7.29 17.33
CA PRO A 123 14.23 -6.32 17.08
C PRO A 123 15.22 -6.82 16.03
N ASN A 124 15.59 -5.96 15.09
CA ASN A 124 16.52 -6.29 14.00
C ASN A 124 17.85 -5.54 14.13
N GLN A 125 18.71 -5.63 13.12
CA GLN A 125 20.02 -4.97 13.10
C GLN A 125 19.96 -3.44 13.19
N ASP A 126 18.84 -2.80 12.83
CA ASP A 126 18.67 -1.34 12.93
C ASP A 126 18.19 -0.90 14.32
N ALA A 127 18.03 -1.84 15.26
CA ALA A 127 17.52 -1.57 16.60
C ALA A 127 18.36 -0.57 17.39
N TRP A 128 19.67 -0.53 17.14
CA TRP A 128 20.57 0.43 17.80
C TRP A 128 20.22 1.88 17.47
N ILE A 129 19.73 2.17 16.25
CA ILE A 129 19.31 3.51 15.84
C ILE A 129 18.19 4.00 16.75
N VAL A 130 17.23 3.11 17.05
CA VAL A 130 16.11 3.43 17.93
C VAL A 130 16.62 3.70 19.35
N ARG A 131 17.54 2.88 19.88
CA ARG A 131 18.10 3.09 21.22
C ARG A 131 18.78 4.44 21.35
N VAL A 132 19.63 4.81 20.37
CA VAL A 132 20.28 6.13 20.33
C VAL A 132 19.25 7.25 20.32
N ILE A 133 18.18 7.15 19.53
CA ILE A 133 17.10 8.16 19.51
C ILE A 133 16.50 8.38 20.90
N PHE A 134 16.18 7.29 21.62
CA PHE A 134 15.58 7.40 22.95
C PHE A 134 16.57 7.87 24.02
N GLU A 135 17.83 7.43 23.94
CA GLU A 135 18.92 7.85 24.84
C GLU A 135 19.25 9.33 24.66
N ASP A 136 19.43 9.80 23.42
CA ASP A 136 19.69 11.21 23.12
C ASP A 136 18.51 12.09 23.57
N TYR A 137 17.27 11.64 23.33
CA TYR A 137 16.10 12.38 23.79
C TYR A 137 16.02 12.44 25.32
N ALA A 138 16.35 11.34 26.01
CA ALA A 138 16.38 11.30 27.47
C ALA A 138 17.48 12.18 28.08
N THR A 139 18.58 12.41 27.35
CA THR A 139 19.64 13.36 27.76
C THR A 139 19.31 14.81 27.44
N GLY A 140 18.17 15.07 26.79
CA GLY A 140 17.62 16.41 26.55
C GLY A 140 17.89 16.98 25.16
N LEU A 141 18.40 16.18 24.21
CA LEU A 141 18.64 16.63 22.85
C LEU A 141 17.31 16.86 22.10
N TYR A 142 17.27 17.93 21.32
CA TYR A 142 16.14 18.23 20.45
C TYR A 142 16.15 17.34 19.20
N PRO A 143 14.98 17.06 18.58
CA PRO A 143 14.85 16.23 17.37
C PRO A 143 15.85 16.50 16.22
N ILE A 144 16.27 17.76 16.06
CA ILE A 144 17.24 18.14 15.03
C ILE A 144 18.68 17.77 15.41
N GLU A 145 19.01 17.81 16.69
CA GLU A 145 20.31 17.42 17.24
C GLU A 145 20.46 15.91 17.21
N ILE A 146 19.42 15.18 17.62
CA ILE A 146 19.35 13.71 17.51
C ILE A 146 19.58 13.28 16.05
N HIS A 147 18.91 13.94 15.10
CA HIS A 147 19.08 13.62 13.69
C HIS A 147 20.52 13.84 13.21
N ARG A 148 21.16 14.94 13.64
CA ARG A 148 22.57 15.21 13.32
C ARG A 148 23.50 14.18 13.94
N HIS A 149 23.29 13.85 15.21
CA HIS A 149 24.08 12.84 15.90
C HIS A 149 24.00 11.47 15.22
N LEU A 150 22.80 11.05 14.80
CA LEU A 150 22.63 9.84 14.00
C LEU A 150 23.40 9.88 12.66
N MET A 151 23.44 11.04 11.99
CA MET A 151 24.24 11.20 10.77
C MET A 151 25.74 11.08 11.06
N ASP A 152 26.21 11.69 12.13
CA ASP A 152 27.62 11.64 12.55
C ASP A 152 28.06 10.20 12.89
N LEU A 153 27.14 9.40 13.46
CA LEU A 153 27.32 7.96 13.70
C LEU A 153 27.24 7.09 12.43
N GLY A 154 26.94 7.68 11.26
CA GLY A 154 26.76 6.95 10.01
C GLY A 154 25.51 6.07 9.98
N ALA A 155 24.48 6.41 10.76
CA ALA A 155 23.25 5.63 10.83
C ALA A 155 22.54 5.58 9.47
N ALA A 156 22.23 4.37 9.01
CA ALA A 156 21.44 4.14 7.83
C ALA A 156 20.56 2.90 8.05
N ASN A 157 19.25 3.05 7.83
CA ASN A 157 18.33 1.92 7.88
C ASN A 157 18.74 0.88 6.82
N SER A 158 18.87 -0.38 7.23
CA SER A 158 19.27 -1.50 6.37
C SER A 158 18.45 -1.62 5.08
N THR A 159 17.16 -1.31 5.14
CA THR A 159 16.17 -1.48 4.08
C THR A 159 15.98 -0.21 3.26
N THR A 160 15.68 0.92 3.90
CA THR A 160 15.34 2.18 3.22
C THR A 160 16.56 3.05 2.92
N LYS A 161 17.72 2.71 3.50
CA LYS A 161 18.96 3.50 3.46
C LYS A 161 18.81 4.93 3.97
N ARG A 162 17.77 5.19 4.77
CA ARG A 162 17.43 6.52 5.31
C ARG A 162 17.09 6.44 6.79
N ILE A 163 17.53 7.43 7.55
CA ILE A 163 17.10 7.63 8.94
C ILE A 163 15.87 8.54 9.01
N PRO A 164 15.11 8.52 10.12
CA PRO A 164 14.01 9.46 10.33
C PRO A 164 14.52 10.90 10.26
N GLY A 165 13.89 11.72 9.41
CA GLY A 165 14.11 13.16 9.44
C GLY A 165 13.62 13.79 10.74
N SER A 166 14.14 14.96 11.09
CA SER A 166 13.80 15.69 12.33
C SER A 166 12.29 15.85 12.56
N GLY A 167 11.51 16.14 11.51
CA GLY A 167 10.05 16.24 11.58
C GLY A 167 9.33 14.91 11.86
N ASN A 168 9.95 13.78 11.52
CA ASN A 168 9.42 12.44 11.82
C ASN A 168 9.93 11.88 13.16
N MET A 169 10.93 12.50 13.79
CA MET A 169 11.50 12.04 15.06
C MET A 169 10.44 11.98 16.16
N ARG A 170 9.55 12.98 16.22
CA ARG A 170 8.42 12.98 17.18
C ARG A 170 7.52 11.77 17.00
N LYS A 171 7.28 11.34 15.75
CA LYS A 171 6.49 10.13 15.46
C LYS A 171 7.21 8.86 15.90
N VAL A 172 8.55 8.83 15.91
CA VAL A 172 9.31 7.71 16.46
C VAL A 172 9.17 7.68 17.97
N LEU A 173 9.42 8.82 18.64
CA LEU A 173 9.38 8.94 20.10
C LEU A 173 7.98 8.67 20.69
N SER A 174 6.92 9.04 19.97
CA SER A 174 5.53 8.87 20.43
C SER A 174 4.91 7.52 20.04
N ASN A 175 5.61 6.67 19.31
CA ASN A 175 5.04 5.42 18.82
C ASN A 175 5.11 4.35 19.91
N GLU A 176 3.94 3.84 20.29
CA GLU A 176 3.76 2.86 21.36
C GLU A 176 4.52 1.54 21.11
N VAL A 177 4.80 1.24 19.84
CA VAL A 177 5.55 0.03 19.46
C VAL A 177 6.91 -0.03 20.15
N TYR A 178 7.62 1.09 20.31
CA TYR A 178 8.96 1.05 20.90
C TYR A 178 8.97 0.76 22.40
N VAL A 179 7.81 0.86 23.08
CA VAL A 179 7.65 0.47 24.49
C VAL A 179 7.21 -0.98 24.66
N GLY A 180 6.99 -1.73 23.57
CA GLY A 180 6.48 -3.11 23.59
C GLY A 180 4.96 -3.21 23.51
N ASP A 181 4.25 -2.08 23.42
CA ASP A 181 2.80 -2.03 23.31
C ASP A 181 2.38 -1.98 21.83
N ARG A 182 1.16 -2.37 21.50
CA ARG A 182 0.63 -2.32 20.13
C ARG A 182 -0.78 -1.77 20.09
N MET A 183 -1.00 -0.74 19.27
CA MET A 183 -2.35 -0.32 18.92
C MET A 183 -2.79 -0.90 17.57
N ILE A 184 -3.83 -1.72 17.63
CA ILE A 184 -4.48 -2.33 16.48
C ILE A 184 -5.63 -1.41 16.04
N GLN A 185 -5.71 -1.20 14.73
CA GLN A 185 -6.74 -0.39 14.08
C GLN A 185 -6.78 1.07 14.57
N LYS A 186 -5.74 1.86 14.25
CA LYS A 186 -5.66 3.30 14.57
C LYS A 186 -6.70 4.19 13.87
N GLY A 187 -7.50 3.63 12.97
CA GLY A 187 -8.48 4.35 12.16
C GLY A 187 -9.44 3.41 11.43
N PRO A 188 -10.48 3.95 10.78
CA PRO A 188 -11.43 3.16 10.03
C PRO A 188 -10.78 2.56 8.77
N VAL A 189 -11.32 1.42 8.32
CA VAL A 189 -10.82 0.77 7.10
C VAL A 189 -11.10 1.67 5.89
N ARG A 190 -10.13 1.75 4.97
CA ARG A 190 -10.24 2.58 3.76
C ARG A 190 -11.45 2.18 2.91
N ASP A 191 -12.08 3.19 2.32
CA ASP A 191 -13.15 2.99 1.36
C ASP A 191 -12.63 2.42 0.04
N LEU A 192 -13.43 1.56 -0.60
CA LEU A 192 -13.05 0.88 -1.84
C LEU A 192 -12.89 1.87 -3.01
N ILE A 193 -13.72 2.90 -3.06
CA ILE A 193 -13.81 3.86 -4.16
C ILE A 193 -12.86 5.03 -3.88
N THR A 194 -12.96 5.68 -2.73
CA THR A 194 -12.15 6.88 -2.44
C THR A 194 -10.71 6.55 -2.06
N LYS A 195 -10.44 5.30 -1.65
CA LYS A 195 -9.15 4.83 -1.10
C LYS A 195 -8.72 5.59 0.16
N GLN A 196 -9.61 6.39 0.76
CA GLN A 196 -9.36 7.15 1.97
C GLN A 196 -10.12 6.53 3.15
N PRO A 197 -9.60 6.64 4.38
CA PRO A 197 -10.36 6.32 5.58
C PRO A 197 -11.47 7.36 5.81
N ASP A 198 -12.63 6.91 6.27
CA ASP A 198 -13.77 7.76 6.61
C ASP A 198 -13.99 7.77 8.12
N PHE A 199 -13.48 8.81 8.78
CA PHE A 199 -13.53 8.99 10.23
C PHE A 199 -14.93 9.33 10.78
N SER A 200 -15.91 9.58 9.91
CA SER A 200 -17.31 9.73 10.36
C SER A 200 -17.93 8.41 10.80
N LYS A 201 -17.35 7.28 10.38
CA LYS A 201 -17.86 5.94 10.70
C LYS A 201 -17.24 5.40 11.99
N PRO A 202 -18.02 4.69 12.82
CA PRO A 202 -17.50 4.08 14.04
C PRO A 202 -16.48 2.98 13.70
N TYR A 203 -15.43 2.91 14.50
CA TYR A 203 -14.44 1.83 14.46
C TYR A 203 -13.95 1.52 15.88
N THR A 204 -13.53 0.27 16.09
CA THR A 204 -13.00 -0.18 17.38
C THR A 204 -11.49 -0.29 17.28
N SER A 205 -10.78 0.32 18.23
CA SER A 205 -9.34 0.19 18.39
C SER A 205 -9.05 -0.79 19.54
N TYR A 206 -8.02 -1.61 19.38
CA TYR A 206 -7.58 -2.55 20.43
C TYR A 206 -6.16 -2.18 20.85
N TYR A 207 -5.93 -2.02 22.15
CA TYR A 207 -4.62 -1.71 22.71
C TYR A 207 -4.09 -2.94 23.44
N LEU A 208 -2.95 -3.46 22.99
CA LEU A 208 -2.26 -4.60 23.58
C LEU A 208 -1.04 -4.10 24.33
N THR A 209 -0.90 -4.52 25.58
CA THR A 209 0.27 -4.24 26.42
C THR A 209 1.24 -5.42 26.39
N ASP A 210 2.54 -5.14 26.39
CA ASP A 210 3.60 -6.17 26.39
C ASP A 210 3.44 -7.22 25.26
N ASP A 211 3.09 -6.72 24.08
CA ASP A 211 2.86 -7.51 22.87
C ASP A 211 4.18 -8.05 22.28
N HIS A 212 5.28 -7.31 22.45
CA HIS A 212 6.58 -7.71 21.93
C HIS A 212 7.74 -7.03 22.68
N LYS A 213 8.97 -7.48 22.41
CA LYS A 213 10.16 -6.98 23.10
C LYS A 213 10.36 -5.47 22.84
N PRO A 214 10.43 -4.63 23.89
CA PRO A 214 10.66 -3.20 23.74
C PRO A 214 12.06 -2.90 23.17
N ASN A 215 12.17 -1.82 22.41
CA ASN A 215 13.40 -1.44 21.72
C ASN A 215 13.78 0.03 21.97
N ARG A 216 13.68 0.46 23.23
CA ARG A 216 13.99 1.83 23.69
C ARG A 216 15.09 1.91 24.77
N GLY A 217 15.79 0.80 25.03
CA GLY A 217 16.74 0.69 26.15
C GLY A 217 16.08 0.59 27.54
N PRO A 218 16.83 0.28 28.61
CA PRO A 218 16.28 0.03 29.94
C PRO A 218 15.87 1.29 30.73
N ALA A 219 16.29 2.49 30.31
CA ALA A 219 16.25 3.68 31.17
C ALA A 219 14.99 4.55 31.05
N VAL A 220 14.09 4.29 30.10
CA VAL A 220 12.90 5.14 29.90
C VAL A 220 11.71 4.59 30.69
N VAL A 221 11.74 4.64 32.02
CA VAL A 221 10.55 4.28 32.83
C VAL A 221 9.49 5.37 32.67
N ARG A 222 8.21 4.98 32.48
CA ARG A 222 7.07 5.91 32.37
C ARG A 222 7.09 6.89 33.55
N ALA A 223 7.38 8.15 33.29
CA ALA A 223 7.01 9.23 34.18
C ALA A 223 5.54 9.57 33.90
N GLY A 224 4.64 9.22 34.82
CA GLY A 224 3.32 9.81 34.97
C GLY A 224 2.24 9.37 33.96
N GLU A 225 1.25 8.66 34.50
CA GLU A 225 -0.19 8.81 34.26
C GLU A 225 -0.75 8.84 32.82
N SER A 226 -1.72 7.94 32.63
CA SER A 226 -2.70 7.92 31.54
C SER A 226 -3.26 9.31 31.24
N THR A 227 -2.77 9.93 30.17
CA THR A 227 -3.59 10.85 29.39
C THR A 227 -4.21 10.05 28.24
N PRO A 228 -5.55 9.94 28.16
CA PRO A 228 -6.19 9.40 26.98
C PRO A 228 -5.80 10.29 25.81
N TRP A 229 -5.34 9.69 24.72
CA TRP A 229 -5.10 10.40 23.47
C TRP A 229 -6.44 10.99 22.98
N VAL A 230 -6.61 12.29 23.18
CA VAL A 230 -7.66 13.11 22.58
C VAL A 230 -6.99 13.97 21.50
N GLY A 231 -7.41 13.81 20.25
CA GLY A 231 -7.05 14.67 19.11
C GLY A 231 -6.36 13.96 17.97
#